data_AF-A0A953GLD5-F1
#
_entry.id   AF-A0A953GLD5-F1
#
_cell.length_a   1.000
_cell.length_b   1.000
_cell.length_c   1.000
_cell.angle_alpha   90.00
_cell.angle_beta   90.00
_cell.angle_gamma   90.00
#
_symmetry.space_group_name_H-M   'P 1'
#
loop_
_entity.id
_entity.type
_entity.pdbx_description
1 polymer ?
#
loop_
_entity_poly.entity_id
_entity_poly.type
_entity_poly.pdbx_seq_one_letter_code
_entity_poly.pdbx_strand_id
1 'polypeptide(L)'
;MTAAPLQHPVEKPPASRPAPLPGRKPGAAPAPPVARTAQAGPKAEEKPLLVGDLSFAAIGFAGLLTVLLMLAAAYLVGRLSAAEAHLTWFVTRGAGIAAYLLMTAVMVYGLLLSARAAGSEMPAPIAYAMHEYLSWLALAFTAAHLGVLLFDAYLPFTLPMLLTPFASAYEPEAVALGQAGFYISLIVAVSVVFRKRARRLWRALHYASLVGFILATAHGLLSGTDSAHPATQAMYVACGGAVLAMTAYRIAARTPKF
;
A
#
# COMPACT_ATOMS: atom_id res chain seq x y z
N MET A 1 -16.66 74.60 -16.75
CA MET A 1 -16.90 73.15 -16.66
C MET A 1 -16.95 72.78 -15.18
N THR A 2 -18.01 72.08 -14.81
CA THR A 2 -18.68 72.03 -13.50
C THR A 2 -17.92 71.26 -12.43
N ALA A 3 -17.69 71.89 -11.27
CA ALA A 3 -17.13 71.24 -10.08
C ALA A 3 -18.21 70.40 -9.37
N ALA A 4 -17.90 69.14 -9.07
CA ALA A 4 -18.78 68.21 -8.37
C ALA A 4 -18.88 68.54 -6.87
N PRO A 5 -20.02 68.28 -6.19
CA PRO A 5 -20.16 68.55 -4.77
C PRO A 5 -19.49 67.47 -3.93
N LEU A 6 -18.75 67.89 -2.90
CA LEU A 6 -18.18 67.01 -1.86
C LEU A 6 -19.31 66.39 -1.02
N GLN A 7 -19.38 65.06 -0.98
CA GLN A 7 -20.28 64.33 -0.08
C GLN A 7 -19.67 64.27 1.32
N HIS A 8 -20.41 64.73 2.33
CA HIS A 8 -20.05 64.57 3.73
C HIS A 8 -20.27 63.10 4.19
N PRO A 9 -19.41 62.54 5.07
CA PRO A 9 -19.61 61.20 5.61
C PRO A 9 -20.86 61.16 6.50
N VAL A 10 -21.74 60.18 6.26
CA VAL A 10 -22.88 59.87 7.14
C VAL A 10 -22.33 59.18 8.38
N GLU A 11 -22.33 59.88 9.51
CA GLU A 11 -21.93 59.33 10.80
C GLU A 11 -23.01 58.35 11.29
N LYS A 12 -22.62 57.10 11.54
CA LYS A 12 -23.54 56.04 11.96
C LYS A 12 -23.87 56.23 13.45
N PRO A 13 -25.15 56.21 13.87
CA PRO A 13 -25.49 56.37 15.28
C PRO A 13 -24.86 55.27 16.14
N PRO A 14 -24.45 55.58 17.38
CA PRO A 14 -23.94 54.57 18.30
C PRO A 14 -25.01 53.52 18.58
N ALA A 15 -24.62 52.25 18.51
CA ALA A 15 -25.52 51.13 18.80
C ALA A 15 -26.08 51.26 20.22
N SER A 16 -27.40 51.43 20.35
CA SER A 16 -28.09 51.40 21.63
C SER A 16 -27.89 50.04 22.28
N ARG A 17 -27.38 50.01 23.52
CA ARG A 17 -27.24 48.77 24.29
C ARG A 17 -28.62 48.09 24.43
N PRO A 18 -28.73 46.78 24.17
CA PRO A 18 -29.97 46.05 24.39
C PRO A 18 -30.37 46.11 25.87
N ALA A 19 -31.67 46.24 26.10
CA ALA A 19 -32.24 46.25 27.44
C ALA A 19 -31.89 44.95 28.20
N PRO A 20 -31.62 45.02 29.52
CA PRO A 20 -31.36 43.82 30.32
C PRO A 20 -32.56 42.88 30.27
N LEU A 21 -32.31 41.59 30.05
CA LEU A 21 -33.33 40.55 30.12
C LEU A 21 -33.99 40.56 31.52
N PRO A 22 -35.33 40.59 31.61
CA PRO A 22 -36.03 40.54 32.88
C PRO A 22 -35.75 39.20 33.58
N GLY A 23 -35.22 39.25 34.80
CA GLY A 23 -35.03 38.06 35.66
C GLY A 23 -33.60 37.82 36.17
N ARG A 24 -32.58 38.57 35.72
CA ARG A 24 -31.21 38.40 36.22
C ARG A 24 -30.97 39.29 37.46
N LYS A 25 -30.91 38.68 38.65
CA LYS A 25 -30.54 39.39 39.89
C LYS A 25 -29.16 40.06 39.74
N PRO A 26 -29.01 41.37 40.00
CA PRO A 26 -27.71 42.03 40.06
C PRO A 26 -26.97 41.53 41.31
N GLY A 27 -25.78 40.92 41.15
CA GLY A 27 -24.91 40.57 42.28
C GLY A 27 -24.34 39.15 42.30
N ALA A 28 -24.72 38.26 41.39
CA ALA A 28 -24.02 36.99 41.26
C ALA A 28 -22.72 37.20 40.45
N ALA A 29 -21.59 37.23 41.15
CA ALA A 29 -20.27 37.13 40.51
C ALA A 29 -20.28 35.92 39.55
N PRO A 30 -19.70 36.04 38.34
CA PRO A 30 -19.55 34.87 37.48
C PRO A 30 -18.77 33.81 38.27
N ALA A 31 -19.36 32.63 38.41
CA ALA A 31 -18.66 31.50 39.00
C ALA A 31 -17.31 31.37 38.28
N PRO A 32 -16.19 31.18 39.00
CA PRO A 32 -14.90 30.98 38.36
C PRO A 32 -15.06 29.83 37.36
N PRO A 33 -14.39 29.89 36.19
CA PRO A 33 -14.41 28.77 35.26
C PRO A 33 -14.00 27.54 36.06
N VAL A 34 -14.92 26.57 36.17
CA VAL A 34 -14.60 25.28 36.76
C VAL A 34 -13.45 24.78 35.91
N ALA A 35 -12.23 24.88 36.43
CA ALA A 35 -11.08 24.28 35.83
C ALA A 35 -11.46 22.80 35.75
N ARG A 36 -11.84 22.36 34.55
CA ARG A 36 -11.93 20.96 34.23
C ARG A 36 -10.49 20.51 34.32
N THR A 37 -10.07 20.16 35.54
CA THR A 37 -8.97 19.26 35.75
C THR A 37 -9.40 18.05 34.95
N ALA A 38 -8.91 17.98 33.71
CA ALA A 38 -8.77 16.72 33.03
C ALA A 38 -7.89 15.94 33.99
N GLN A 39 -8.54 15.19 34.90
CA GLN A 39 -7.88 14.12 35.59
C GLN A 39 -7.36 13.27 34.45
N ALA A 40 -6.08 13.43 34.16
CA ALA A 40 -5.36 12.49 33.35
C ALA A 40 -5.49 11.19 34.13
N GLY A 41 -6.47 10.38 33.74
CA GLY A 41 -6.57 9.01 34.22
C GLY A 41 -5.19 8.38 34.05
N PRO A 42 -4.79 7.48 34.96
CA PRO A 42 -3.47 6.86 34.91
C PRO A 42 -3.24 6.44 33.46
N LYS A 43 -2.18 6.99 32.83
CA LYS A 43 -1.78 6.57 31.48
C LYS A 43 -1.72 5.07 31.57
N ALA A 44 -2.67 4.39 30.93
CA ALA A 44 -2.65 2.95 30.85
C ALA A 44 -1.24 2.64 30.37
N GLU A 45 -0.50 1.91 31.20
CA GLU A 45 0.83 1.47 30.84
C GLU A 45 0.59 0.59 29.61
N GLU A 46 0.75 1.19 28.42
CA GLU A 46 0.72 0.47 27.16
C GLU A 46 1.91 -0.46 27.26
N LYS A 47 1.68 -1.66 27.82
CA LYS A 47 2.65 -2.74 27.81
C LYS A 47 3.12 -2.78 26.36
N PRO A 48 4.41 -2.53 26.08
CA PRO A 48 4.90 -2.63 24.72
C PRO A 48 4.49 -4.02 24.29
N LEU A 49 3.60 -4.08 23.30
CA LEU A 49 3.00 -5.32 22.90
C LEU A 49 4.15 -6.17 22.35
N LEU A 50 4.77 -6.96 23.24
CA LEU A 50 5.86 -7.90 23.00
C LEU A 50 5.42 -9.05 22.07
N VAL A 51 4.25 -8.90 21.46
CA VAL A 51 3.71 -9.68 20.36
C VAL A 51 4.33 -9.20 19.03
N GLY A 52 4.74 -7.93 18.94
CA GLY A 52 5.21 -7.29 17.70
C GLY A 52 6.68 -7.53 17.33
N ASP A 53 7.35 -8.58 17.80
CA ASP A 53 8.66 -8.98 17.22
C ASP A 53 8.66 -10.50 16.91
N LEU A 54 8.04 -11.31 17.79
CA LEU A 54 7.84 -12.75 17.55
C LEU A 54 6.78 -13.05 16.47
N SER A 55 5.72 -12.24 16.34
CA SER A 55 4.74 -12.44 15.27
C SER A 55 5.32 -12.16 13.88
N PHE A 56 6.35 -11.32 13.78
CA PHE A 56 7.00 -10.98 12.51
C PHE A 56 7.96 -12.08 12.01
N ALA A 57 8.73 -12.68 12.92
CA ALA A 57 9.51 -13.87 12.59
C ALA A 57 8.60 -15.05 12.23
N ALA A 58 7.46 -15.20 12.92
CA ALA A 58 6.49 -16.25 12.62
C ALA A 58 5.76 -16.06 11.28
N ILE A 59 5.40 -14.82 10.89
CA ILE A 59 4.78 -14.53 9.59
C ILE A 59 5.81 -14.72 8.46
N GLY A 60 7.05 -14.24 8.65
CA GLY A 60 8.14 -14.49 7.71
C GLY A 60 8.46 -15.98 7.57
N PHE A 61 8.45 -16.72 8.68
CA PHE A 61 8.63 -18.17 8.70
C PHE A 61 7.47 -18.92 8.05
N ALA A 62 6.22 -18.49 8.27
CA ALA A 62 5.04 -19.07 7.62
C ALA A 62 5.03 -18.80 6.11
N GLY A 63 5.42 -17.59 5.68
CA GLY A 63 5.63 -17.26 4.28
C GLY A 63 6.73 -18.11 3.65
N LEU A 64 7.89 -18.21 4.30
CA LEU A 64 9.00 -19.05 3.88
C LEU A 64 8.60 -20.53 3.81
N LEU A 65 7.90 -21.04 4.83
CA LEU A 65 7.39 -22.41 4.87
C LEU A 65 6.40 -22.65 3.72
N THR A 66 5.52 -21.70 3.43
CA THR A 66 4.58 -21.80 2.31
C THR A 66 5.33 -21.89 0.98
N VAL A 67 6.37 -21.06 0.77
CA VAL A 67 7.24 -21.13 -0.42
C VAL A 67 7.95 -22.47 -0.51
N LEU A 68 8.55 -22.92 0.59
CA LEU A 68 9.28 -24.20 0.64
C LEU A 68 8.34 -25.38 0.36
N LEU A 69 7.12 -25.34 0.86
CA LEU A 69 6.10 -26.36 0.58
C LEU A 69 5.65 -26.32 -0.88
N MET A 70 5.45 -25.14 -1.48
CA MET A 70 5.11 -25.02 -2.90
C MET A 70 6.25 -25.52 -3.80
N LEU A 71 7.50 -25.19 -3.48
CA LEU A 71 8.67 -25.67 -4.23
C LEU A 71 8.87 -27.18 -4.07
N ALA A 72 8.70 -27.71 -2.85
CA ALA A 72 8.78 -29.14 -2.60
C ALA A 72 7.67 -29.91 -3.33
N ALA A 73 6.44 -29.39 -3.34
CA ALA A 73 5.33 -29.96 -4.08
C ALA A 73 5.59 -29.92 -5.59
N ALA A 74 6.05 -28.79 -6.13
CA ALA A 74 6.39 -28.68 -7.56
C ALA A 74 7.49 -29.67 -7.95
N TYR A 75 8.56 -29.78 -7.16
CA TYR A 75 9.64 -30.75 -7.36
C TYR A 75 9.14 -32.19 -7.29
N LEU A 76 8.34 -32.53 -6.27
CA LEU A 76 7.85 -33.90 -6.08
C LEU A 76 6.86 -34.30 -7.17
N VAL A 77 5.94 -33.42 -7.58
CA VAL A 77 4.97 -33.73 -8.63
C VAL A 77 5.66 -33.78 -10.00
N GLY A 78 6.66 -32.93 -10.27
CA GLY A 78 7.52 -33.06 -11.46
C GLY A 78 8.16 -34.45 -11.52
N ARG A 79 8.78 -34.89 -10.43
CA ARG A 79 9.45 -36.20 -10.32
C ARG A 79 8.50 -37.41 -10.46
N LEU A 80 7.22 -37.24 -10.18
CA LEU A 80 6.24 -38.33 -10.18
C LEU A 80 5.38 -38.38 -11.45
N SER A 81 5.38 -37.35 -12.29
CA SER A 81 4.55 -37.30 -13.50
C SER A 81 5.39 -37.19 -14.76
N ALA A 82 5.19 -38.09 -15.73
CA ALA A 82 5.74 -37.97 -17.08
C ALA A 82 5.13 -36.78 -17.89
N ALA A 83 4.42 -35.88 -17.22
CA ALA A 83 3.71 -34.72 -17.75
C ALA A 83 4.46 -33.39 -17.45
N GLU A 84 5.79 -33.46 -17.29
CA GLU A 84 6.64 -32.42 -16.70
C GLU A 84 6.50 -31.02 -17.33
N ALA A 85 6.28 -30.94 -18.65
CA ALA A 85 6.20 -29.66 -19.35
C ALA A 85 4.91 -28.88 -19.07
N HIS A 86 3.78 -29.55 -18.81
CA HIS A 86 2.50 -28.87 -18.64
C HIS A 86 2.29 -28.38 -17.20
N LEU A 87 2.78 -29.11 -16.20
CA LEU A 87 2.56 -28.73 -14.81
C LEU A 87 3.36 -27.49 -14.42
N THR A 88 4.66 -27.46 -14.72
CA THR A 88 5.54 -26.32 -14.42
C THR A 88 5.04 -25.06 -15.11
N TRP A 89 4.54 -25.19 -16.34
CA TRP A 89 3.88 -24.14 -17.10
C TRP A 89 2.63 -23.56 -16.41
N PHE A 90 1.71 -24.40 -15.92
CA PHE A 90 0.53 -23.91 -15.19
C PHE A 90 0.90 -23.31 -13.83
N VAL A 91 1.85 -23.92 -13.12
CA VAL A 91 2.28 -23.47 -11.79
C VAL A 91 3.02 -22.13 -11.87
N THR A 92 3.92 -21.92 -12.84
CA THR A 92 4.63 -20.64 -12.99
C THR A 92 3.67 -19.50 -13.31
N ARG A 93 2.70 -19.74 -14.22
CA ARG A 93 1.66 -18.76 -14.57
C ARG A 93 0.73 -18.46 -13.40
N GLY A 94 0.26 -19.49 -12.71
CA GLY A 94 -0.58 -19.33 -11.52
C GLY A 94 0.12 -18.58 -10.40
N ALA A 95 1.40 -18.88 -10.13
CA ALA A 95 2.21 -18.19 -9.14
C ALA A 95 2.42 -16.70 -9.50
N GLY A 96 2.68 -16.39 -10.77
CA GLY A 96 2.83 -15.01 -11.25
C GLY A 96 1.54 -14.20 -11.12
N ILE A 97 0.39 -14.77 -11.51
CA ILE A 97 -0.93 -14.13 -11.35
C ILE A 97 -1.25 -13.91 -9.86
N ALA A 98 -1.02 -14.92 -9.02
CA ALA A 98 -1.24 -14.81 -7.58
C ALA A 98 -0.34 -13.73 -6.96
N ALA A 99 0.94 -13.67 -7.32
CA ALA A 99 1.86 -12.62 -6.89
C ALA A 99 1.35 -11.22 -7.27
N TYR A 100 0.82 -11.06 -8.50
CA TYR A 100 0.27 -9.79 -8.99
C TYR A 100 -0.99 -9.35 -8.22
N LEU A 101 -1.92 -10.28 -7.96
CA LEU A 101 -3.13 -10.01 -7.18
C LEU A 101 -2.80 -9.65 -5.73
N LEU A 102 -1.85 -10.38 -5.12
CA LEU A 102 -1.37 -10.09 -3.77
C LEU A 102 -0.68 -8.72 -3.71
N MET A 103 0.18 -8.40 -4.68
CA MET A 103 0.81 -7.08 -4.79
C MET A 103 -0.24 -5.98 -4.93
N THR A 104 -1.30 -6.20 -5.73
CA THR A 104 -2.43 -5.26 -5.82
C THR A 104 -3.09 -5.04 -4.45
N ALA A 105 -3.37 -6.11 -3.71
CA ALA A 105 -3.94 -6.01 -2.38
C ALA A 105 -3.01 -5.26 -1.41
N VAL A 106 -1.69 -5.51 -1.46
CA VAL A 106 -0.68 -4.75 -0.71
C VAL A 106 -0.79 -3.25 -0.99
N MET A 107 -0.89 -2.86 -2.26
CA MET A 107 -1.04 -1.47 -2.67
C MET A 107 -2.33 -0.84 -2.14
N VAL A 108 -3.47 -1.54 -2.25
CA VAL A 108 -4.77 -1.07 -1.75
C VAL A 108 -4.74 -0.85 -0.24
N TYR A 109 -4.27 -1.83 0.55
CA TYR A 109 -4.18 -1.68 2.01
C TYR A 109 -3.17 -0.61 2.44
N GLY A 110 -2.06 -0.46 1.71
CA GLY A 110 -1.08 0.62 1.95
C GLY A 110 -1.67 2.01 1.68
N LEU A 111 -2.47 2.14 0.60
CA LEU A 111 -3.17 3.38 0.28
C LEU A 111 -4.26 3.70 1.31
N LEU A 112 -5.06 2.71 1.74
CA LEU A 112 -6.06 2.84 2.81
C LEU A 112 -5.44 3.36 4.11
N LEU A 113 -4.30 2.80 4.51
CA LEU A 113 -3.58 3.24 5.72
C LEU A 113 -3.15 4.71 5.61
N SER A 114 -2.72 5.14 4.42
CA SER A 114 -2.32 6.53 4.16
C SER A 114 -3.51 7.49 4.00
N ALA A 115 -4.68 6.98 3.61
CA ALA A 115 -5.91 7.71 3.38
C ALA A 115 -6.79 7.82 4.63
N ARG A 116 -6.37 7.32 5.80
CA ARG A 116 -7.08 7.60 7.06
C ARG A 116 -7.15 9.11 7.37
N ALA A 117 -6.14 9.87 6.97
CA ALA A 117 -6.17 11.34 7.05
C ALA A 117 -7.32 11.96 6.20
N ALA A 118 -7.95 11.18 5.33
CA ALA A 118 -9.05 11.54 4.45
C ALA A 118 -10.45 11.08 4.92
N GLY A 119 -10.55 10.36 6.05
CA GLY A 119 -11.84 9.90 6.59
C GLY A 119 -12.22 8.44 6.34
N SER A 120 -11.28 7.57 5.96
CA SER A 120 -11.54 6.11 5.87
C SER A 120 -11.93 5.51 7.23
N GLU A 121 -13.02 4.73 7.27
CA GLU A 121 -13.53 4.04 8.47
C GLU A 121 -12.72 2.80 8.86
N MET A 122 -11.85 2.29 7.97
CA MET A 122 -11.04 1.11 8.26
C MET A 122 -10.10 1.34 9.46
N PRO A 123 -10.12 0.46 10.49
CA PRO A 123 -9.22 0.55 11.63
C PRO A 123 -7.76 0.45 11.20
N ALA A 124 -6.93 1.42 11.59
CA ALA A 124 -5.51 1.47 11.23
C ALA A 124 -4.72 0.19 11.62
N PRO A 125 -4.96 -0.45 12.78
CA PRO A 125 -4.28 -1.71 13.11
C PRO A 125 -4.61 -2.84 12.14
N ILE A 126 -5.86 -2.93 11.67
CA ILE A 126 -6.29 -3.97 10.72
C ILE A 126 -5.66 -3.72 9.35
N ALA A 127 -5.74 -2.48 8.85
CA ALA A 127 -5.15 -2.12 7.56
C ALA A 127 -3.63 -2.35 7.55
N TYR A 128 -2.95 -2.01 8.64
CA TYR A 128 -1.53 -2.27 8.81
C TYR A 128 -1.21 -3.77 8.84
N ALA A 129 -1.93 -4.56 9.65
CA ALA A 129 -1.73 -5.99 9.75
C ALA A 129 -1.95 -6.70 8.39
N MET A 130 -2.99 -6.31 7.66
CA MET A 130 -3.26 -6.83 6.32
C MET A 130 -2.18 -6.43 5.31
N HIS A 131 -1.77 -5.15 5.28
CA HIS A 131 -0.69 -4.69 4.40
C HIS A 131 0.60 -5.48 4.64
N GLU A 132 0.95 -5.70 5.91
CA GLU A 132 2.16 -6.43 6.28
C GLU A 132 2.09 -7.92 5.92
N TYR A 133 1.00 -8.60 6.30
CA TYR A 133 0.80 -10.02 5.97
C TYR A 133 0.81 -10.26 4.46
N LEU A 134 0.05 -9.44 3.71
CA LEU A 134 -0.01 -9.55 2.25
C LEU A 134 1.33 -9.21 1.59
N SER A 135 2.15 -8.34 2.18
CA SER A 135 3.48 -8.00 1.64
C SER A 135 4.40 -9.22 1.67
N TRP A 136 4.42 -9.94 2.80
CA TRP A 136 5.18 -11.18 2.91
C TRP A 136 4.66 -12.26 1.97
N LEU A 137 3.34 -12.39 1.85
CA LEU A 137 2.72 -13.37 0.95
C LEU A 137 3.01 -13.05 -0.53
N ALA A 138 2.96 -11.77 -0.93
CA ALA A 138 3.31 -11.34 -2.29
C ALA A 138 4.77 -11.64 -2.63
N LEU A 139 5.70 -11.35 -1.72
CA LEU A 139 7.13 -11.68 -1.90
C LEU A 139 7.35 -13.20 -1.97
N ALA A 140 6.63 -13.97 -1.15
CA ALA A 140 6.65 -15.42 -1.18
C ALA A 140 6.19 -15.97 -2.55
N PHE A 141 5.05 -15.53 -3.05
CA PHE A 141 4.56 -15.95 -4.38
C PHE A 141 5.45 -15.47 -5.52
N THR A 142 6.07 -14.30 -5.39
CA THR A 142 7.09 -13.83 -6.34
C THR A 142 8.30 -14.76 -6.34
N ALA A 143 8.81 -15.14 -5.16
CA ALA A 143 9.91 -16.10 -5.05
C ALA A 143 9.53 -17.48 -5.59
N ALA A 144 8.30 -17.94 -5.37
CA ALA A 144 7.80 -19.18 -5.95
C ALA A 144 7.72 -19.12 -7.48
N HIS A 145 7.24 -18.01 -8.05
CA HIS A 145 7.22 -17.78 -9.49
C HIS A 145 8.65 -17.85 -10.08
N LEU A 146 9.63 -17.16 -9.48
CA LEU A 146 11.04 -17.23 -9.88
C LEU A 146 11.61 -18.65 -9.72
N GLY A 147 11.30 -19.32 -8.61
CA GLY A 147 11.83 -20.64 -8.31
C GLY A 147 11.32 -21.72 -9.27
N VAL A 148 10.04 -21.68 -9.64
CA VAL A 148 9.45 -22.64 -10.58
C VAL A 148 10.04 -22.49 -11.98
N LEU A 149 10.40 -21.28 -12.41
CA LEU A 149 11.06 -21.05 -13.71
C LEU A 149 12.40 -21.81 -13.84
N LEU A 150 13.12 -22.07 -12.74
CA LEU A 150 14.36 -22.87 -12.77
C LEU A 150 14.12 -24.35 -13.11
N PHE A 151 12.88 -24.81 -13.02
CA PHE A 151 12.48 -26.20 -13.30
C PHE A 151 11.63 -26.30 -14.57
N ASP A 152 11.46 -25.22 -15.32
CA ASP A 152 10.71 -25.21 -16.57
C ASP A 152 11.55 -25.86 -17.69
N ALA A 153 11.06 -26.97 -18.23
CA ALA A 153 11.74 -27.71 -19.30
C ALA A 153 11.51 -27.09 -20.69
N TYR A 154 10.49 -26.25 -20.86
CA TYR A 154 10.14 -25.60 -22.12
C TYR A 154 10.94 -24.30 -22.30
N LEU A 155 11.07 -23.49 -21.25
CA LEU A 155 11.92 -22.31 -21.20
C LEU A 155 12.93 -22.44 -20.06
N PRO A 156 14.10 -23.06 -20.29
CA PRO A 156 15.07 -23.35 -19.23
C PRO A 156 15.75 -22.07 -18.74
N PHE A 157 15.16 -21.44 -17.72
CA PHE A 157 15.76 -20.28 -17.06
C PHE A 157 16.93 -20.70 -16.16
N THR A 158 17.99 -19.90 -16.20
CA THR A 158 19.14 -20.03 -15.28
C THR A 158 19.12 -18.93 -14.22
N LEU A 159 19.83 -19.12 -13.11
CA LEU A 159 19.95 -18.08 -12.08
C LEU A 159 20.43 -16.73 -12.61
N PRO A 160 21.45 -16.65 -13.50
CA PRO A 160 21.82 -15.38 -14.13
C PRO A 160 20.69 -14.75 -14.94
N MET A 161 19.91 -15.55 -15.68
CA MET A 161 18.76 -15.06 -16.45
C MET A 161 17.64 -14.51 -15.57
N LEU A 162 17.45 -15.05 -14.35
CA LEU A 162 16.47 -14.55 -13.39
C LEU A 162 16.94 -13.30 -12.66
N LEU A 163 18.24 -13.16 -12.39
CA LEU A 163 18.81 -12.12 -11.53
C LEU A 163 19.61 -11.05 -12.28
N THR A 164 19.62 -11.06 -13.61
CA THR A 164 20.31 -10.05 -14.41
C THR A 164 19.33 -9.45 -15.42
N PRO A 165 19.02 -8.15 -15.33
CA PRO A 165 18.25 -7.45 -16.34
C PRO A 165 18.72 -7.76 -17.75
N PHE A 166 17.77 -8.08 -18.64
CA PHE A 166 18.00 -8.36 -20.07
C PHE A 166 18.80 -9.63 -20.39
N ALA A 167 19.15 -10.46 -19.41
CA ALA A 167 19.90 -11.70 -19.66
C ALA A 167 19.04 -12.85 -20.20
N SER A 168 17.71 -12.74 -20.14
CA SER A 168 16.78 -13.75 -20.67
C SER A 168 16.83 -13.81 -22.20
N ALA A 169 16.85 -15.02 -22.76
CA ALA A 169 16.64 -15.23 -24.19
C ALA A 169 15.15 -15.10 -24.59
N TYR A 170 14.24 -15.21 -23.62
CA TYR A 170 12.80 -15.05 -23.81
C TYR A 170 12.38 -13.63 -23.38
N GLU A 171 11.77 -12.86 -24.29
CA GLU A 171 11.21 -11.53 -24.04
C GLU A 171 12.08 -10.65 -23.11
N PRO A 172 13.35 -10.38 -23.48
CA PRO A 172 14.36 -9.80 -22.60
C PRO A 172 13.91 -8.48 -21.95
N GLU A 173 13.20 -7.63 -22.71
CA GLU A 173 12.68 -6.36 -22.22
C GLU A 173 11.56 -6.57 -21.19
N ALA A 174 10.58 -7.41 -21.51
CA ALA A 174 9.46 -7.68 -20.60
C ALA A 174 9.94 -8.36 -19.30
N VAL A 175 10.88 -9.30 -19.39
CA VAL A 175 11.51 -9.94 -18.22
C VAL A 175 12.29 -8.93 -17.39
N ALA A 176 13.04 -8.01 -18.01
CA ALA A 176 13.76 -6.95 -17.29
C ALA A 176 12.83 -6.04 -16.47
N LEU A 177 11.61 -5.76 -16.96
CA LEU A 177 10.61 -5.03 -16.18
C LEU A 177 10.21 -5.78 -14.90
N GLY A 178 10.00 -7.09 -15.00
CA GLY A 178 9.67 -7.95 -13.86
C GLY A 178 10.80 -7.98 -12.82
N GLN A 179 12.04 -8.11 -13.29
CA GLN A 179 13.24 -8.07 -12.45
C GLN A 179 13.40 -6.73 -11.74
N ALA A 180 13.22 -5.62 -12.45
CA ALA A 180 13.26 -4.28 -11.86
C ALA A 180 12.15 -4.09 -10.81
N GLY A 181 10.93 -4.57 -11.08
CA GLY A 181 9.81 -4.57 -10.12
C GLY A 181 10.11 -5.40 -8.87
N PHE A 182 10.73 -6.58 -9.04
CA PHE A 182 11.19 -7.43 -7.94
C PHE A 182 12.24 -6.72 -7.07
N TYR A 183 13.27 -6.12 -7.67
CA TYR A 183 14.29 -5.39 -6.91
C TYR A 183 13.73 -4.21 -6.14
N ILE A 184 12.84 -3.43 -6.76
CA ILE A 184 12.14 -2.34 -6.05
C ILE A 184 11.38 -2.91 -4.85
N SER A 185 10.66 -4.02 -5.02
CA SER A 185 9.90 -4.66 -3.95
C SER A 185 10.80 -5.13 -2.80
N LEU A 186 11.96 -5.73 -3.10
CA LEU A 186 12.96 -6.09 -2.11
C LEU A 186 13.54 -4.87 -1.38
N ILE A 187 13.91 -3.82 -2.11
CA ILE A 187 14.43 -2.58 -1.53
C ILE A 187 13.39 -1.97 -0.58
N VAL A 188 12.11 -1.93 -0.99
CA VAL A 188 11.02 -1.42 -0.16
C VAL A 188 10.86 -2.28 1.10
N ALA A 189 10.88 -3.61 0.99
CA ALA A 189 10.76 -4.52 2.12
C ALA A 189 11.89 -4.32 3.14
N VAL A 190 13.14 -4.27 2.68
CA VAL A 190 14.32 -4.07 3.54
C VAL A 190 14.32 -2.66 4.16
N SER A 191 13.82 -1.65 3.45
CA SER A 191 13.80 -0.27 3.93
C SER A 191 13.03 -0.07 5.24
N VAL A 192 12.12 -0.99 5.60
CA VAL A 192 11.30 -0.92 6.81
C VAL A 192 12.15 -0.89 8.09
N VAL A 193 13.30 -1.56 8.09
CA VAL A 193 14.27 -1.57 9.21
C VAL A 193 14.73 -0.15 9.55
N PHE A 194 14.70 0.75 8.56
CA PHE A 194 15.19 2.11 8.69
C PHE A 194 14.09 3.15 8.91
N ARG A 195 12.82 2.73 9.03
CA ARG A 195 11.65 3.62 9.15
C ARG A 195 11.72 4.61 10.31
N LYS A 196 12.30 4.19 11.45
CA LYS A 196 12.42 5.01 12.67
C LYS A 196 13.58 6.00 12.59
N ARG A 197 14.73 5.58 12.04
CA ARG A 197 15.97 6.37 11.97
C ARG A 197 16.05 7.31 10.76
N ALA A 198 15.44 6.96 9.64
CA ALA A 198 15.55 7.67 8.37
C ALA A 198 14.18 7.82 7.69
N ARG A 199 13.21 8.40 8.41
CA ARG A 199 11.81 8.50 7.96
C ARG A 199 11.64 9.10 6.56
N ARG A 200 12.43 10.12 6.20
CA ARG A 200 12.35 10.75 4.87
C ARG A 200 12.79 9.79 3.76
N LEU A 201 13.93 9.13 3.95
CA LEU A 201 14.45 8.13 3.02
C LEU A 201 13.50 6.93 2.90
N TRP A 202 13.04 6.38 4.03
CA TRP A 202 12.07 5.29 4.04
C TRP A 202 10.80 5.65 3.25
N ARG A 203 10.26 6.85 3.45
CA ARG A 203 9.08 7.31 2.68
C ARG A 203 9.37 7.44 1.19
N ALA A 204 10.53 7.97 0.82
CA ALA A 204 10.92 8.12 -0.58
C ALA A 204 11.04 6.74 -1.26
N LEU A 205 11.75 5.79 -0.62
CA LEU A 205 11.87 4.42 -1.10
C LEU A 205 10.51 3.74 -1.16
N HIS A 206 9.67 3.88 -0.13
CA HIS A 206 8.36 3.25 -0.09
C HIS A 206 7.41 3.76 -1.18
N TYR A 207 7.56 5.00 -1.66
CA TYR A 207 6.81 5.49 -2.84
C TYR A 207 7.25 4.85 -4.15
N ALA A 208 8.47 4.29 -4.23
CA ALA A 208 8.89 3.52 -5.39
C ALA A 208 8.05 2.25 -5.59
N SER A 209 7.30 1.79 -4.58
CA SER A 209 6.35 0.66 -4.71
C SER A 209 5.32 0.86 -5.83
N LEU A 210 4.90 2.10 -6.11
CA LEU A 210 4.03 2.43 -7.24
C LEU A 210 4.72 2.13 -8.58
N VAL A 211 6.00 2.47 -8.70
CA VAL A 211 6.82 2.14 -9.88
C VAL A 211 6.97 0.62 -9.99
N GLY A 212 7.27 -0.06 -8.88
CA GLY A 212 7.33 -1.53 -8.84
C GLY A 212 6.05 -2.21 -9.32
N PHE A 213 4.89 -1.70 -8.89
CA PHE A 213 3.58 -2.19 -9.34
C PHE A 213 3.35 -1.95 -10.85
N ILE A 214 3.72 -0.78 -11.38
CA ILE A 214 3.62 -0.48 -12.81
C ILE A 214 4.51 -1.43 -13.62
N LEU A 215 5.75 -1.64 -13.17
CA LEU A 215 6.70 -2.55 -13.83
C LEU A 215 6.22 -4.00 -13.80
N ALA A 216 5.66 -4.46 -12.68
CA ALA A 216 5.05 -5.80 -12.59
C ALA A 216 3.83 -5.95 -13.51
N THR A 217 3.00 -4.91 -13.62
CA THR A 217 1.86 -4.88 -14.55
C THR A 217 2.34 -4.97 -16.00
N ALA A 218 3.32 -4.15 -16.36
CA ALA A 218 3.90 -4.14 -17.71
C ALA A 218 4.59 -5.47 -18.05
N HIS A 219 5.32 -6.05 -17.10
CA HIS A 219 5.90 -7.39 -17.24
C HIS A 219 4.83 -8.43 -17.56
N GLY A 220 3.73 -8.48 -16.81
CA GLY A 220 2.64 -9.43 -17.07
C GLY A 220 1.99 -9.23 -18.43
N LEU A 221 1.69 -7.97 -18.77
CA LEU A 221 1.08 -7.60 -20.06
C LEU A 221 1.94 -8.00 -21.26
N LEU A 222 3.26 -7.83 -21.16
CA LEU A 222 4.19 -8.00 -22.28
C LEU A 222 4.75 -9.42 -22.39
N SER A 223 5.00 -10.11 -21.27
CA SER A 223 5.64 -11.44 -21.27
C SER A 223 4.65 -12.61 -21.30
N GLY A 224 3.39 -12.39 -20.87
CA GLY A 224 2.40 -13.45 -20.69
C GLY A 224 1.50 -13.62 -21.91
N THR A 225 1.47 -14.82 -22.49
CA THR A 225 0.50 -15.11 -23.58
C THR A 225 -0.96 -15.08 -23.11
N ASP A 226 -1.19 -15.23 -21.79
CA ASP A 226 -2.54 -15.12 -21.18
C ASP A 226 -3.10 -13.70 -21.20
N SER A 227 -2.28 -12.69 -21.47
CA SER A 227 -2.69 -11.28 -21.55
C SER A 227 -3.64 -11.00 -22.72
N ALA A 228 -3.71 -11.89 -23.70
CA ALA A 228 -4.71 -11.84 -24.77
C ALA A 228 -6.10 -12.29 -24.30
N HIS A 229 -6.21 -13.03 -23.19
CA HIS A 229 -7.46 -13.56 -22.71
C HIS A 229 -8.30 -12.46 -22.02
N PRO A 230 -9.61 -12.31 -22.34
CA PRO A 230 -10.44 -11.23 -21.81
C PRO A 230 -10.51 -11.19 -20.27
N ALA A 231 -10.52 -12.35 -19.62
CA ALA A 231 -10.52 -12.42 -18.15
C ALA A 231 -9.23 -11.83 -17.54
N THR A 232 -8.08 -12.06 -18.17
CA THR A 232 -6.79 -11.51 -17.73
C THR A 232 -6.75 -10.00 -17.94
N GLN A 233 -7.30 -9.51 -19.06
CA GLN A 233 -7.42 -8.08 -19.31
C GLN A 233 -8.34 -7.40 -18.29
N ALA A 234 -9.49 -8.01 -17.99
CA ALA A 234 -10.40 -7.52 -16.95
C ALA A 234 -9.71 -7.48 -15.58
N MET A 235 -8.90 -8.49 -15.25
CA MET A 235 -8.08 -8.51 -14.05
C MET A 235 -7.11 -7.31 -14.01
N TYR A 236 -6.36 -7.04 -15.08
CA TYR A 236 -5.44 -5.90 -15.13
C TYR A 236 -6.17 -4.56 -14.97
N VAL A 237 -7.30 -4.38 -15.66
CA VAL A 237 -8.12 -3.16 -15.55
C VAL A 237 -8.65 -3.00 -14.12
N ALA A 238 -9.14 -4.07 -13.50
CA ALA A 238 -9.65 -4.03 -12.14
C ALA A 238 -8.53 -3.68 -11.13
N CYS A 239 -7.37 -4.31 -11.24
CA CYS A 239 -6.25 -4.09 -10.35
C CYS A 239 -5.65 -2.67 -10.51
N GLY A 240 -5.34 -2.29 -11.74
CA GLY A 240 -4.83 -0.96 -12.07
C GLY A 240 -5.83 0.14 -11.72
N GLY A 241 -7.11 -0.07 -12.02
CA GLY A 241 -8.20 0.84 -11.68
C GLY A 241 -8.36 1.03 -10.18
N ALA A 242 -8.29 -0.05 -9.38
CA ALA A 242 -8.36 0.04 -7.92
C ALA A 242 -7.20 0.85 -7.32
N VAL A 243 -5.96 0.56 -7.76
CA VAL A 243 -4.77 1.31 -7.30
C VAL A 243 -4.82 2.77 -7.73
N LEU A 244 -5.24 3.05 -8.96
CA LEU A 244 -5.39 4.40 -9.49
C LEU A 244 -6.47 5.19 -8.73
N ALA A 245 -7.65 4.60 -8.53
CA ALA A 245 -8.75 5.22 -7.80
C ALA A 245 -8.36 5.55 -6.35
N MET A 246 -7.71 4.60 -5.66
CA MET A 246 -7.22 4.82 -4.29
C MET A 246 -6.12 5.88 -4.22
N THR A 247 -5.23 5.93 -5.24
CA THR A 247 -4.20 6.96 -5.33
C THR A 247 -4.81 8.33 -5.57
N ALA A 248 -5.77 8.45 -6.47
CA ALA A 248 -6.50 9.69 -6.76
C ALA A 248 -7.27 10.18 -5.53
N TYR A 249 -8.00 9.28 -4.84
CA TYR A 249 -8.71 9.59 -3.60
C TYR A 249 -7.76 10.16 -2.54
N ARG A 250 -6.59 9.53 -2.34
CA ARG A 250 -5.57 10.01 -1.42
C ARG A 250 -5.06 11.40 -1.76
N ILE A 251 -4.87 11.73 -3.04
CA ILE A 251 -4.40 13.04 -3.48
C ILE A 251 -5.49 14.10 -3.26
N ALA A 252 -6.71 13.82 -3.71
CA ALA A 252 -7.86 14.73 -3.58
C ALA A 252 -8.22 15.02 -2.13
N ALA A 253 -8.01 14.08 -1.22
CA ALA A 253 -8.28 14.31 0.19
C ALA A 253 -7.19 15.10 0.94
N ARG A 254 -6.03 15.35 0.31
CA ARG A 254 -4.98 16.20 0.88
C ARG A 254 -5.11 17.68 0.51
N THR A 255 -5.89 18.00 -0.53
CA THR A 255 -6.19 19.39 -0.87
C THR A 255 -7.17 19.97 0.15
N PRO A 256 -6.83 21.09 0.83
CA PRO A 256 -7.76 21.75 1.74
C PRO A 256 -9.02 22.18 0.97
N LYS A 257 -10.20 21.88 1.53
CA LYS A 257 -11.46 22.43 1.03
C LYS A 257 -11.48 23.90 1.43
N PHE A 258 -11.35 24.79 0.45
CA PHE A 258 -11.48 26.24 0.63
C PHE A 258 -12.91 26.63 1.01
#